data_AF-A0A1Y4TF48-F1
#
_entry.id   AF-A0A1Y4TF48-F1
#
_cell.length_a   1.000
_cell.length_b   1.000
_cell.length_c   1.000
_cell.angle_alpha   90.00
_cell.angle_beta   90.00
_cell.angle_gamma   90.00
#
_symmetry.space_group_name_H-M   'P 1'
#
loop_
_entity.id
_entity.type
_entity.pdbx_description
1 polymer ?
#
loop_
_entity_poly.entity_id
_entity_poly.type
_entity_poly.pdbx_seq_one_letter_code
_entity_poly.pdbx_strand_id
1 'polypeptide(L)'
;MPEAYLQAAFEIKASCDEISRRILRWHWDAKPGPHSFDSLLEHIARRQEESPTYYGHMPDVSRKTSWQQLDTTLCMRVLLDPESDAAQPLDLLGSTAHPGAARRACNAVRTARNEAAHASDRAAGGQAAILFDEAVECIEDAYAGTAFSEKELAKYYQLSRDYLRRCGVGGREPAPPPDQPPAPEDPAPEVRVYPTGEARQKAAAARQKGSRSAAGTPSRESAAPARSRAARKAAPAREPARRSRTSREEEPGSRAAVVLALAALVIGLAVRAARMGVLPFL
;
A
#
# COMPACT_ATOMS: atom_id res chain seq x y z
N MET A 1 4.18 -17.97 -25.88
CA MET A 1 4.63 -16.69 -25.32
C MET A 1 3.65 -16.31 -24.20
N PRO A 2 4.11 -16.04 -22.97
CA PRO A 2 3.20 -15.57 -21.92
C PRO A 2 2.54 -14.26 -22.34
N GLU A 3 1.28 -14.07 -21.96
CA GLU A 3 0.58 -12.80 -22.21
C GLU A 3 1.36 -11.65 -21.57
N ALA A 4 1.41 -10.49 -22.23
CA ALA A 4 2.28 -9.38 -21.84
C ALA A 4 2.08 -8.92 -20.38
N TYR A 5 0.85 -9.03 -19.85
CA TYR A 5 0.54 -8.70 -18.45
C TYR A 5 1.06 -9.75 -17.45
N LEU A 6 1.06 -11.05 -17.80
CA LEU A 6 1.62 -12.10 -16.94
C LEU A 6 3.13 -11.92 -16.82
N GLN A 7 3.78 -11.64 -17.96
CA GLN A 7 5.22 -11.35 -17.96
C GLN A 7 5.52 -10.09 -17.14
N ALA A 8 4.72 -9.03 -17.26
CA ALA A 8 4.86 -7.84 -16.43
C ALA A 8 4.67 -8.14 -14.94
N ALA A 9 3.69 -8.98 -14.56
CA ALA A 9 3.50 -9.40 -13.18
C ALA A 9 4.73 -10.15 -12.61
N PHE A 10 5.32 -11.07 -13.38
CA PHE A 10 6.57 -11.73 -12.96
C PHE A 10 7.73 -10.74 -12.75
N GLU A 11 7.87 -9.76 -13.64
CA GLU A 11 8.92 -8.73 -13.55
C GLU A 11 8.66 -7.73 -12.41
N ILE A 12 7.40 -7.38 -12.13
CA ILE A 12 7.00 -6.59 -10.95
C ILE A 12 7.40 -7.34 -9.69
N LYS A 13 7.08 -8.63 -9.58
CA LYS A 13 7.48 -9.44 -8.42
C LYS A 13 9.01 -9.43 -8.24
N ALA A 14 9.76 -9.64 -9.33
CA ALA A 14 11.22 -9.60 -9.29
C ALA A 14 11.77 -8.22 -8.87
N SER A 15 11.14 -7.14 -9.36
CA SER A 15 11.47 -5.76 -8.99
C SER A 15 11.21 -5.49 -7.51
N CYS A 16 10.06 -5.94 -6.99
CA CYS A 16 9.76 -5.86 -5.56
C CYS A 16 10.74 -6.68 -4.72
N ASP A 17 11.16 -7.86 -5.19
CA ASP A 17 12.18 -8.67 -4.52
C ASP A 17 13.53 -7.92 -4.47
N GLU A 18 13.94 -7.23 -5.55
CA GLU A 18 15.15 -6.38 -5.59
C GLU A 18 15.04 -5.19 -4.62
N ILE A 19 13.93 -4.44 -4.69
CA ILE A 19 13.65 -3.29 -3.84
C ILE A 19 13.66 -3.68 -2.36
N SER A 20 12.99 -4.78 -2.00
CA SER A 20 12.87 -5.24 -0.62
C SER A 20 14.21 -5.61 -0.02
N ARG A 21 15.06 -6.31 -0.79
CA ARG A 21 16.43 -6.64 -0.37
C ARG A 21 17.27 -5.39 -0.15
N ARG A 22 17.16 -4.41 -1.05
CA ARG A 22 17.90 -3.14 -0.94
C ARG A 22 17.50 -2.38 0.30
N ILE A 23 16.19 -2.22 0.54
CA ILE A 23 15.67 -1.55 1.74
C ILE A 23 16.14 -2.29 3.00
N LEU A 24 15.93 -3.62 3.07
CA LEU A 24 16.37 -4.42 4.22
C LEU A 24 17.87 -4.25 4.48
N ARG A 25 18.69 -4.40 3.45
CA ARG A 25 20.14 -4.29 3.59
C ARG A 25 20.55 -2.89 4.07
N TRP A 26 19.96 -1.83 3.52
CA TRP A 26 20.26 -0.47 3.95
C TRP A 26 19.96 -0.25 5.44
N HIS A 27 18.80 -0.70 5.91
CA HIS A 27 18.44 -0.63 7.33
C HIS A 27 19.33 -1.52 8.20
N TRP A 28 19.66 -2.71 7.71
CA TRP A 28 20.48 -3.67 8.44
C TRP A 28 21.91 -3.16 8.62
N ASP A 29 22.49 -2.59 7.57
CA ASP A 29 23.83 -1.99 7.59
C ASP A 29 23.88 -0.74 8.48
N ALA A 30 22.75 -0.01 8.63
CA ALA A 30 22.65 1.15 9.52
C ALA A 30 22.43 0.79 11.01
N LYS A 31 22.04 -0.45 11.30
CA LYS A 31 21.74 -0.88 12.67
C LYS A 31 23.03 -1.00 13.52
N PRO A 32 23.00 -0.61 14.81
CA PRO A 32 24.11 -0.85 15.71
C PRO A 32 24.44 -2.35 15.88
N GLY A 33 25.74 -2.64 16.00
CA GLY A 33 26.26 -3.99 16.25
C GLY A 33 26.47 -4.81 14.98
N PRO A 34 26.39 -6.16 15.07
CA PRO A 34 26.60 -7.03 13.92
C PRO A 34 25.55 -6.83 12.83
N HIS A 35 26.02 -6.61 11.60
CA HIS A 35 25.21 -6.36 10.40
C HIS A 35 25.63 -7.27 9.22
N SER A 36 26.32 -8.38 9.50
CA SER A 36 26.58 -9.38 8.45
C SER A 36 25.28 -10.08 8.03
N PHE A 37 25.33 -10.78 6.88
CA PHE A 37 24.22 -11.63 6.45
C PHE A 37 23.98 -12.77 7.45
N ASP A 38 25.03 -13.37 8.00
CA ASP A 38 24.90 -14.41 9.01
C ASP A 38 24.25 -13.87 10.29
N SER A 39 24.58 -12.64 10.70
CA SER A 39 23.90 -11.98 11.83
C SER A 39 22.41 -11.72 11.56
N LEU A 40 22.01 -11.51 10.31
CA LEU A 40 20.59 -11.46 9.94
C LEU A 40 19.92 -12.83 10.10
N LEU A 41 20.58 -13.91 9.69
CA LEU A 41 20.04 -15.26 9.85
C LEU A 41 19.93 -15.66 11.33
N GLU A 42 20.94 -15.35 12.14
CA GLU A 42 20.90 -15.53 13.59
C GLU A 42 19.76 -14.74 14.22
N HIS A 43 19.57 -13.49 13.79
CA HIS A 43 18.46 -12.68 14.25
C HIS A 43 17.11 -13.33 13.92
N ILE A 44 16.92 -13.78 12.68
CA ILE A 44 15.69 -14.46 12.26
C ILE A 44 15.44 -15.72 13.10
N ALA A 45 16.48 -16.54 13.33
CA ALA A 45 16.37 -17.76 14.13
C ALA A 45 15.92 -17.43 15.57
N ARG A 46 16.52 -16.41 16.19
CA ARG A 46 16.10 -15.93 17.51
C ARG A 46 14.64 -15.45 17.51
N ARG A 47 14.21 -14.72 16.49
CA ARG A 47 12.83 -14.24 16.38
C ARG A 47 11.81 -15.37 16.16
N GLN A 48 12.21 -16.48 15.53
CA GLN A 48 11.37 -17.68 15.43
C GLN A 48 11.08 -18.31 16.80
N GLU A 49 12.02 -18.25 17.73
CA GLU A 49 11.84 -18.71 19.11
C GLU A 49 11.01 -17.71 19.94
N GLU A 50 11.30 -16.42 19.82
CA GLU A 50 10.64 -15.37 20.61
C GLU A 50 9.17 -15.11 20.19
N SER A 51 8.88 -15.13 18.88
CA SER A 51 7.54 -14.87 18.34
C SER A 51 7.15 -15.91 17.29
N PRO A 52 6.88 -17.16 17.73
CA PRO A 52 6.56 -18.27 16.82
C PRO A 52 5.27 -18.03 16.03
N THR A 53 4.33 -17.23 16.54
CA THR A 53 3.10 -16.87 15.81
C THR A 53 3.39 -16.01 14.59
N TYR A 54 4.38 -15.11 14.66
CA TYR A 54 4.72 -14.21 13.55
C TYR A 54 5.78 -14.82 12.62
N TYR A 55 6.78 -15.50 13.18
CA TYR A 55 7.94 -16.04 12.45
C TYR A 55 7.87 -17.55 12.16
N GLY A 56 7.01 -18.32 12.83
CA GLY A 56 6.98 -19.79 12.74
C GLY A 56 6.51 -20.37 11.41
N HIS A 57 5.81 -19.58 10.58
CA HIS A 57 5.38 -20.00 9.24
C HIS A 57 6.33 -19.55 8.13
N MET A 58 7.56 -19.13 8.45
CA MET A 58 8.50 -18.66 7.44
C MET A 58 9.15 -19.81 6.66
N PRO A 59 9.56 -19.54 5.40
CA PRO A 59 10.42 -20.46 4.65
C PRO A 59 11.72 -20.73 5.42
N ASP A 60 12.24 -21.96 5.29
CA ASP A 60 13.54 -22.34 5.87
C ASP A 60 14.64 -21.39 5.35
N VAL A 61 15.27 -20.69 6.28
CA VAL A 61 16.37 -19.75 5.99
C VAL A 61 17.75 -20.40 6.13
N SER A 62 17.83 -21.63 6.65
CA SER A 62 19.10 -22.33 6.95
C SER A 62 19.95 -22.61 5.71
N ARG A 63 19.31 -22.66 4.53
CA ARG A 63 19.99 -22.88 3.24
C ARG A 63 20.37 -21.58 2.52
N LYS A 64 20.03 -20.41 3.08
CA LYS A 64 20.34 -19.13 2.46
C LYS A 64 21.77 -18.74 2.82
N THR A 65 22.54 -18.30 1.84
CA THR A 65 23.96 -17.93 1.95
C THR A 65 24.24 -16.52 1.41
N SER A 66 23.23 -15.83 0.88
CA SER A 66 23.39 -14.47 0.36
C SER A 66 22.10 -13.67 0.38
N TRP A 67 22.24 -12.34 0.39
CA TRP A 67 21.14 -11.38 0.30
C TRP A 67 20.21 -11.67 -0.88
N GLN A 68 20.77 -12.06 -2.04
CA GLN A 68 20.04 -12.30 -3.29
C GLN A 68 19.00 -13.41 -3.18
N GLN A 69 19.14 -14.31 -2.22
CA GLN A 69 18.20 -15.41 -1.97
C GLN A 69 17.04 -15.03 -1.05
N LEU A 70 17.03 -13.82 -0.48
CA LEU A 70 15.91 -13.30 0.28
C LEU A 70 14.80 -12.84 -0.67
N ASP A 71 13.57 -13.26 -0.39
CA ASP A 71 12.38 -12.80 -1.11
C ASP A 71 11.72 -11.63 -0.36
N THR A 72 10.78 -10.96 -1.03
CA THR A 72 10.01 -9.86 -0.44
C THR A 72 9.31 -10.28 0.86
N THR A 73 8.80 -11.52 0.94
CA THR A 73 8.08 -11.99 2.12
C THR A 73 8.96 -11.95 3.37
N LEU A 74 10.16 -12.54 3.29
CA LEU A 74 11.11 -12.53 4.38
C LEU A 74 11.63 -11.12 4.67
N CYS A 75 11.97 -10.35 3.64
CA CYS A 75 12.46 -8.98 3.83
C CYS A 75 11.43 -8.10 4.54
N MET A 76 10.17 -8.15 4.10
CA MET A 76 9.09 -7.34 4.67
C MET A 76 8.72 -7.80 6.07
N ARG A 77 8.85 -9.10 6.38
CA ARG A 77 8.60 -9.62 7.72
C ARG A 77 9.60 -9.06 8.74
N VAL A 78 10.88 -8.98 8.38
CA VAL A 78 11.94 -8.38 9.21
C VAL A 78 11.80 -6.86 9.26
N LEU A 79 11.57 -6.19 8.13
CA LEU A 79 11.40 -4.73 8.10
C LEU A 79 10.17 -4.26 8.88
N LEU A 80 9.08 -5.01 8.84
CA LEU A 80 7.82 -4.69 9.52
C LEU A 80 7.64 -5.51 10.79
N ASP A 81 8.72 -6.00 11.39
CA ASP A 81 8.69 -6.79 12.63
C ASP A 81 7.94 -6.00 13.72
N PRO A 82 6.85 -6.54 14.31
CA PRO A 82 6.14 -5.87 15.37
C PRO A 82 7.01 -5.73 16.61
N GLU A 83 7.24 -4.48 17.01
CA GLU A 83 8.04 -4.12 18.19
C GLU A 83 7.47 -4.66 19.51
N SER A 84 6.18 -4.99 19.55
CA SER A 84 5.43 -5.27 20.78
C SER A 84 5.60 -6.68 21.36
N ASP A 85 6.36 -7.57 20.72
CA ASP A 85 6.43 -9.00 21.09
C ASP A 85 7.87 -9.51 21.28
N ALA A 86 8.81 -8.61 21.63
CA ALA A 86 10.19 -8.96 21.89
C ALA A 86 10.69 -8.17 23.10
N ALA A 87 11.45 -8.82 24.00
CA ALA A 87 12.22 -8.10 25.00
C ALA A 87 13.24 -7.10 24.36
N GLN A 88 13.47 -7.21 23.05
CA GLN A 88 14.30 -6.31 22.24
C GLN A 88 13.66 -6.08 20.86
N PRO A 89 12.80 -5.05 20.69
CA PRO A 89 12.22 -4.74 19.39
C PRO A 89 13.30 -4.42 18.35
N LEU A 90 13.23 -5.08 17.19
CA LEU A 90 14.03 -4.71 16.02
C LEU A 90 13.31 -3.59 15.26
N ASP A 91 13.42 -2.37 15.74
CA ASP A 91 12.86 -1.22 15.04
C ASP A 91 13.82 -0.72 13.94
N LEU A 92 13.87 -1.47 12.83
CA LEU A 92 14.63 -1.04 11.66
C LEU A 92 14.07 0.27 11.11
N LEU A 93 12.75 0.38 10.98
CA LEU A 93 12.12 1.50 10.28
C LEU A 93 12.05 2.78 11.09
N GLY A 94 11.91 2.71 12.40
CA GLY A 94 11.81 3.88 13.28
C GLY A 94 13.12 4.59 13.54
N SER A 95 14.24 4.01 13.13
CA SER A 95 15.54 4.69 13.09
C SER A 95 15.71 5.68 11.93
N THR A 96 14.75 5.74 10.98
CA THR A 96 14.80 6.67 9.85
C THR A 96 14.32 8.07 10.20
N ALA A 97 14.69 9.06 9.37
CA ALA A 97 14.18 10.43 9.49
C ALA A 97 12.64 10.51 9.37
N HIS A 98 12.03 9.60 8.61
CA HIS A 98 10.57 9.57 8.37
C HIS A 98 10.00 8.14 8.52
N PRO A 99 9.85 7.63 9.75
CA PRO A 99 9.40 6.25 10.00
C PRO A 99 8.05 5.90 9.38
N GLY A 100 7.12 6.86 9.38
CA GLY A 100 5.81 6.70 8.74
C GLY A 100 5.91 6.53 7.23
N ALA A 101 6.79 7.29 6.56
CA ALA A 101 7.02 7.14 5.12
C ALA A 101 7.70 5.81 4.80
N ALA A 102 8.72 5.43 5.58
CA ALA A 102 9.40 4.14 5.46
C ALA A 102 8.42 2.94 5.59
N ARG A 103 7.52 2.96 6.58
CA ARG A 103 6.48 1.95 6.75
C ARG A 103 5.47 1.94 5.60
N ARG A 104 5.07 3.10 5.07
CA ARG A 104 4.20 3.18 3.88
C ARG A 104 4.88 2.56 2.65
N ALA A 105 6.13 2.91 2.38
CA ALA A 105 6.91 2.35 1.27
C ALA A 105 7.02 0.82 1.34
N CYS A 106 7.40 0.27 2.49
CA CYS A 106 7.48 -1.19 2.68
C CYS A 106 6.12 -1.87 2.46
N ASN A 107 5.03 -1.28 2.96
CA ASN A 107 3.69 -1.81 2.76
C ASN A 107 3.23 -1.72 1.29
N ALA A 108 3.55 -0.64 0.59
CA ALA A 108 3.25 -0.50 -0.84
C ALA A 108 3.98 -1.56 -1.67
N VAL A 109 5.29 -1.76 -1.44
CA VAL A 109 6.09 -2.81 -2.10
C VAL A 109 5.52 -4.20 -1.84
N ARG A 110 5.18 -4.51 -0.58
CA ARG A 110 4.53 -5.78 -0.20
C ARG A 110 3.22 -5.99 -0.94
N THR A 111 2.41 -4.93 -1.05
CA THR A 111 1.09 -4.98 -1.69
C THR A 111 1.22 -5.20 -3.21
N ALA A 112 2.08 -4.43 -3.88
CA ALA A 112 2.40 -4.60 -5.30
C ALA A 112 2.92 -6.02 -5.60
N ARG A 113 3.83 -6.53 -4.77
CA ARG A 113 4.37 -7.89 -4.92
C ARG A 113 3.30 -8.95 -4.78
N ASN A 114 2.43 -8.84 -3.77
CA ASN A 114 1.38 -9.82 -3.52
C ASN A 114 0.35 -9.82 -4.66
N GLU A 115 -0.06 -8.66 -5.14
CA GLU A 115 -0.93 -8.55 -6.31
C GLU A 115 -0.28 -9.22 -7.54
N ALA A 116 0.98 -8.91 -7.80
CA ALA A 116 1.72 -9.49 -8.92
C ALA A 116 1.87 -11.02 -8.81
N ALA A 117 2.08 -11.55 -7.61
CA ALA A 117 2.22 -12.98 -7.38
C ALA A 117 0.91 -13.76 -7.60
N HIS A 118 -0.24 -13.10 -7.50
CA HIS A 118 -1.57 -13.69 -7.69
C HIS A 118 -2.22 -13.28 -9.02
N ALA A 119 -1.51 -12.56 -9.88
CA ALA A 119 -2.04 -12.13 -11.16
C ALA A 119 -2.36 -13.33 -12.06
N SER A 120 -3.64 -13.53 -12.33
CA SER A 120 -4.16 -14.60 -13.19
C SER A 120 -4.82 -14.08 -14.47
N ASP A 121 -5.11 -12.77 -14.53
CA ASP A 121 -5.73 -12.11 -15.67
C ASP A 121 -5.18 -10.69 -15.88
N ARG A 122 -5.62 -10.06 -16.98
CA ARG A 122 -5.18 -8.72 -17.36
C ARG A 122 -5.52 -7.66 -16.32
N ALA A 123 -6.64 -7.79 -15.62
CA ALA A 123 -7.07 -6.83 -14.62
C ALA A 123 -6.14 -6.88 -13.40
N ALA A 124 -5.83 -8.09 -12.91
CA ALA A 124 -4.88 -8.31 -11.83
C ALA A 124 -3.46 -7.85 -12.23
N GLY A 125 -3.01 -8.15 -13.45
CA GLY A 125 -1.73 -7.65 -13.96
C GLY A 125 -1.68 -6.12 -14.06
N GLY A 126 -2.78 -5.48 -14.46
CA GLY A 126 -2.93 -4.02 -14.45
C GLY A 126 -2.91 -3.43 -13.05
N GLN A 127 -3.60 -4.06 -12.09
CA GLN A 127 -3.62 -3.63 -10.69
C GLN A 127 -2.23 -3.74 -10.06
N ALA A 128 -1.49 -4.82 -10.35
CA ALA A 128 -0.11 -4.98 -9.91
C ALA A 128 0.79 -3.85 -10.44
N ALA A 129 0.63 -3.45 -11.70
CA ALA A 129 1.39 -2.36 -12.30
C ALA A 129 1.06 -1.00 -11.66
N ILE A 130 -0.22 -0.74 -11.34
CA ILE A 130 -0.64 0.49 -10.63
C ILE A 130 -0.02 0.53 -9.23
N LEU A 131 -0.11 -0.57 -8.48
CA LEU A 131 0.45 -0.65 -7.13
C LEU A 131 1.97 -0.56 -7.14
N PHE A 132 2.63 -1.06 -8.19
CA PHE A 132 4.07 -0.89 -8.36
C PHE A 132 4.43 0.59 -8.59
N ASP A 133 3.68 1.33 -9.41
CA ASP A 133 3.88 2.78 -9.60
C ASP A 133 3.75 3.55 -8.28
N GLU A 134 2.69 3.27 -7.50
CA GLU A 134 2.48 3.84 -6.17
C GLU A 134 3.61 3.47 -5.19
N ALA A 135 4.12 2.23 -5.27
CA ALA A 135 5.26 1.81 -4.47
C ALA A 135 6.52 2.60 -4.82
N VAL A 136 6.77 2.89 -6.10
CA VAL A 136 7.92 3.72 -6.51
C VAL A 136 7.81 5.14 -5.96
N GLU A 137 6.61 5.75 -5.99
CA GLU A 137 6.37 7.06 -5.35
C GLU A 137 6.63 7.02 -3.84
N CYS A 138 6.12 6.02 -3.14
CA CYS A 138 6.38 5.88 -1.71
C CYS A 138 7.87 5.66 -1.39
N ILE A 139 8.61 4.98 -2.27
CA ILE A 139 10.05 4.78 -2.12
C ILE A 139 10.81 6.09 -2.33
N GLU A 140 10.42 6.90 -3.32
CA GLU A 140 11.00 8.24 -3.51
C GLU A 140 10.81 9.08 -2.24
N ASP A 141 9.59 9.17 -1.73
CA ASP A 141 9.25 9.93 -0.52
C ASP A 141 10.06 9.48 0.72
N ALA A 142 10.32 8.19 0.85
CA ALA A 142 10.95 7.62 2.04
C ALA A 142 12.47 7.47 1.94
N TYR A 143 13.00 7.23 0.74
CA TYR A 143 14.37 6.74 0.56
C TYR A 143 15.18 7.44 -0.54
N ALA A 144 14.66 8.50 -1.18
CA ALA A 144 15.46 9.31 -2.10
C ALA A 144 16.69 9.88 -1.40
N GLY A 145 17.85 9.72 -2.03
CA GLY A 145 19.14 10.18 -1.48
C GLY A 145 19.67 9.33 -0.31
N THR A 146 19.00 8.23 0.03
CA THR A 146 19.47 7.28 1.07
C THR A 146 19.65 5.89 0.49
N ALA A 147 18.69 4.98 0.65
CA ALA A 147 18.73 3.63 0.11
C ALA A 147 18.68 3.63 -1.43
N PHE A 148 18.20 4.70 -2.06
CA PHE A 148 18.12 4.84 -3.52
C PHE A 148 18.74 6.14 -4.00
N SER A 149 19.67 6.03 -4.95
CA SER A 149 20.14 7.16 -5.74
C SER A 149 19.08 7.63 -6.74
N GLU A 150 19.20 8.87 -7.23
CA GLU A 150 18.32 9.42 -8.27
C GLU A 150 18.28 8.53 -9.52
N LYS A 151 19.44 7.97 -9.92
CA LYS A 151 19.54 7.06 -11.07
C LYS A 151 18.77 5.76 -10.85
N GLU A 152 18.80 5.21 -9.64
CA GLU A 152 18.06 4.00 -9.31
C GLU A 152 16.56 4.25 -9.25
N LEU A 153 16.12 5.39 -8.70
CA LEU A 153 14.72 5.79 -8.74
C LEU A 153 14.24 5.98 -10.19
N ALA A 154 15.04 6.63 -11.04
CA ALA A 154 14.72 6.81 -12.45
C ALA A 154 14.53 5.46 -13.19
N LYS A 155 15.36 4.45 -12.89
CA LYS A 155 15.19 3.06 -13.39
C LYS A 155 13.82 2.52 -13.00
N TYR A 156 13.41 2.62 -11.73
CA TYR A 156 12.12 2.07 -11.29
C TYR A 156 10.93 2.82 -11.86
N TYR A 157 11.02 4.14 -12.04
CA TYR A 157 10.00 4.89 -12.76
C TYR A 157 9.87 4.50 -14.24
N GLN A 158 10.98 4.18 -14.91
CA GLN A 158 10.94 3.66 -16.27
C GLN A 158 10.28 2.28 -16.34
N LEU A 159 10.66 1.38 -15.42
CA LEU A 159 10.03 0.05 -15.31
C LEU A 159 8.53 0.16 -15.03
N SER A 160 8.13 1.02 -14.09
CA SER A 160 6.72 1.26 -13.78
C SER A 160 5.92 1.66 -15.03
N ARG A 161 6.44 2.62 -15.81
CA ARG A 161 5.80 3.04 -17.07
C ARG A 161 5.70 1.90 -18.09
N ASP A 162 6.72 1.07 -18.22
CA ASP A 162 6.69 -0.08 -19.11
C ASP A 162 5.62 -1.10 -18.68
N TYR A 163 5.55 -1.41 -17.39
CA TYR A 163 4.56 -2.34 -16.84
C TYR A 163 3.13 -1.84 -17.04
N LEU A 164 2.87 -0.56 -16.76
CA LEU A 164 1.57 0.07 -17.01
C LEU A 164 1.16 -0.05 -18.48
N ARG A 165 2.08 0.25 -19.40
CA ARG A 165 1.87 0.13 -20.85
C ARG A 165 1.54 -1.31 -21.25
N ARG A 166 2.34 -2.29 -20.82
CA ARG A 166 2.17 -3.71 -21.17
C ARG A 166 0.88 -4.30 -20.62
N CYS A 167 0.42 -3.83 -19.47
CA CYS A 167 -0.87 -4.21 -18.91
C CYS A 167 -2.06 -3.47 -19.55
N GLY A 168 -1.81 -2.42 -20.34
CA GLY A 168 -2.85 -1.59 -20.98
C GLY A 168 -3.50 -0.60 -20.01
N VAL A 169 -2.81 -0.24 -18.91
CA VAL A 169 -3.28 0.73 -17.94
C VAL A 169 -2.95 2.14 -18.44
N GLY A 170 -3.98 2.98 -18.64
CA GLY A 170 -3.81 4.40 -18.97
C GLY A 170 -4.19 4.84 -20.39
N GLY A 171 -4.80 3.96 -21.18
CA GLY A 171 -5.39 4.29 -22.49
C GLY A 171 -4.39 4.15 -23.65
N ARG A 172 -4.92 3.60 -24.76
CA ARG A 172 -4.28 3.35 -26.08
C ARG A 172 -3.01 4.17 -26.35
N GLU A 173 -1.92 3.46 -26.64
CA GLU A 173 -0.90 3.97 -27.57
C GLU A 173 -1.64 4.55 -28.78
N PRO A 174 -1.32 5.78 -29.26
CA PRO A 174 -1.85 6.23 -30.54
C PRO A 174 -1.56 5.11 -31.54
N ALA A 175 -2.59 4.63 -32.25
CA ALA A 175 -2.33 3.80 -33.41
C ALA A 175 -1.30 4.56 -34.26
N PRO A 176 -0.21 3.91 -34.71
CA PRO A 176 0.71 4.58 -35.62
C PRO A 176 -0.13 5.15 -36.77
N PRO A 177 0.12 6.40 -37.21
CA PRO A 177 -0.61 6.96 -38.32
C PRO A 177 -0.55 5.94 -39.47
N PRO A 178 -1.69 5.61 -40.10
CA PRO A 178 -1.65 4.73 -41.26
C PRO A 178 -0.76 5.45 -42.28
N ASP A 179 0.32 4.77 -42.66
CA ASP A 179 1.36 5.20 -43.59
C ASP A 179 2.45 6.15 -43.03
N GLN A 180 3.43 5.57 -42.32
CA GLN A 180 4.78 6.14 -42.29
C GLN A 180 5.85 5.04 -42.32
N PRO A 181 6.74 5.02 -43.32
CA PRO A 181 7.87 4.08 -43.36
C PRO A 181 8.90 4.43 -42.26
N PRO A 182 9.68 3.45 -41.77
CA PRO A 182 10.58 3.65 -40.65
C PRO A 182 11.68 4.67 -41.00
N ALA A 183 11.79 5.73 -40.19
CA ALA A 183 12.90 6.69 -40.25
C ALA A 183 13.99 6.28 -39.23
N PRO A 184 15.28 6.56 -39.54
CA PRO A 184 16.43 5.96 -38.87
C PRO A 184 16.71 6.57 -37.49
N GLU A 185 17.50 5.83 -36.71
CA GLU A 185 17.86 6.09 -35.31
C GLU A 185 18.74 7.35 -35.08
N ASP A 186 18.67 7.83 -33.83
CA ASP A 186 19.50 8.78 -33.05
C ASP A 186 19.16 10.30 -32.99
N PRO A 187 19.47 11.02 -31.88
CA PRO A 187 19.98 10.58 -30.56
C PRO A 187 19.16 11.08 -29.33
N ALA A 188 19.50 10.49 -28.16
CA ALA A 188 19.18 10.80 -26.75
C ALA A 188 18.04 11.80 -26.37
N PRO A 189 17.01 11.36 -25.60
CA PRO A 189 15.96 12.27 -25.15
C PRO A 189 16.39 13.09 -23.93
N GLU A 190 16.17 14.40 -24.07
CA GLU A 190 16.19 15.49 -23.11
C GLU A 190 15.49 15.14 -21.77
N VAL A 191 16.13 15.50 -20.65
CA VAL A 191 15.64 15.25 -19.30
C VAL A 191 14.38 16.10 -19.04
N ARG A 192 13.20 15.50 -19.17
CA ARG A 192 11.95 16.09 -18.68
C ARG A 192 11.81 15.83 -17.18
N VAL A 193 11.87 16.91 -16.40
CA VAL A 193 11.50 16.93 -14.98
C VAL A 193 10.07 16.40 -14.84
N TYR A 194 9.94 15.32 -14.08
CA TYR A 194 8.69 14.58 -13.92
C TYR A 194 7.68 15.37 -13.06
N PRO A 195 6.39 15.39 -13.41
CA PRO A 195 5.37 15.93 -12.52
C PRO A 195 5.30 15.08 -11.24
N THR A 196 5.30 15.76 -10.10
CA THR A 196 5.32 15.21 -8.73
C THR A 196 4.18 14.24 -8.44
N GLY A 197 4.36 13.36 -7.45
CA GLY A 197 3.45 12.25 -7.11
C GLY A 197 1.97 12.63 -6.98
N GLU A 198 1.63 13.83 -6.48
CA GLU A 198 0.23 14.29 -6.40
C GLU A 198 -0.46 14.44 -7.77
N ALA A 199 0.29 14.87 -8.79
CA ALA A 199 -0.24 15.01 -10.15
C ALA A 199 -0.50 13.63 -10.79
N ARG A 200 0.28 12.62 -10.43
CA ARG A 200 0.11 11.24 -10.89
C ARG A 200 -0.98 10.50 -10.14
N GLN A 201 -1.11 10.67 -8.83
CA GLN A 201 -2.22 10.12 -8.04
C GLN A 201 -3.58 10.62 -8.56
N LYS A 202 -3.69 11.91 -8.92
CA LYS A 202 -4.89 12.46 -9.57
C LYS A 202 -5.16 11.84 -10.94
N ALA A 203 -4.11 11.59 -11.73
CA ALA A 203 -4.24 10.92 -13.03
C ALA A 203 -4.62 9.43 -12.91
N ALA A 204 -4.10 8.72 -11.91
CA ALA A 204 -4.44 7.33 -11.62
C ALA A 204 -5.90 7.19 -11.13
N ALA A 205 -6.35 8.08 -10.25
CA ALA A 205 -7.75 8.14 -9.80
C ALA A 205 -8.73 8.43 -10.96
N ALA A 206 -8.34 9.29 -11.91
CA ALA A 206 -9.14 9.57 -13.10
C ALA A 206 -9.24 8.35 -14.04
N ARG A 207 -8.18 7.54 -14.15
CA ARG A 207 -8.12 6.32 -14.98
C ARG A 207 -8.98 5.18 -14.44
N GLN A 208 -9.05 5.02 -13.11
CA GLN A 208 -9.97 4.05 -12.48
C GLN A 208 -11.46 4.38 -12.68
N LYS A 209 -11.80 5.66 -12.84
CA LYS A 209 -13.20 6.08 -13.06
C LYS A 209 -13.67 5.79 -14.49
N GLY A 210 -12.77 5.83 -15.48
CA GLY A 210 -13.08 5.55 -16.88
C GLY A 210 -13.31 4.07 -17.22
N SER A 211 -12.75 3.13 -16.44
CA SER A 211 -12.95 1.69 -16.68
C SER A 211 -14.32 1.17 -16.25
N ARG A 212 -15.02 1.90 -15.36
CA ARG A 212 -16.39 1.54 -14.94
C ARG A 212 -17.48 1.96 -15.95
N SER A 213 -17.13 2.69 -17.00
CA SER A 213 -18.09 3.19 -18.01
C SER A 213 -18.12 2.38 -19.30
N ALA A 214 -17.38 1.27 -19.39
CA ALA A 214 -17.21 0.51 -20.63
C ALA A 214 -17.83 -0.90 -20.60
N ALA A 215 -18.99 -1.06 -19.95
CA ALA A 215 -19.82 -2.26 -20.07
C ALA A 215 -21.32 -1.90 -20.21
N GLY A 216 -21.86 -2.02 -21.44
CA GLY A 216 -23.30 -2.23 -21.72
C GLY A 216 -24.13 -1.03 -22.22
N THR A 217 -24.38 -0.98 -23.53
CA THR A 217 -25.49 -0.26 -24.25
C THR A 217 -26.79 -1.13 -24.26
N PRO A 218 -28.01 -0.71 -24.74
CA PRO A 218 -28.61 0.61 -25.02
C PRO A 218 -30.03 0.87 -24.41
N SER A 219 -30.40 2.17 -24.40
CA SER A 219 -31.72 2.87 -24.40
C SER A 219 -33.07 2.18 -24.10
N ARG A 220 -33.85 2.80 -23.20
CA ARG A 220 -35.21 3.32 -23.52
C ARG A 220 -35.65 4.45 -22.56
N GLU A 221 -36.24 5.49 -23.14
CA GLU A 221 -36.75 6.72 -22.53
C GLU A 221 -37.74 6.51 -21.38
N SER A 222 -37.78 7.45 -20.42
CA SER A 222 -38.90 8.39 -20.29
C SER A 222 -38.72 9.40 -19.15
N ALA A 223 -38.92 10.67 -19.51
CA ALA A 223 -39.54 11.76 -18.75
C ALA A 223 -38.83 12.36 -17.49
N ALA A 224 -38.47 13.63 -17.69
CA ALA A 224 -38.15 14.70 -16.75
C ALA A 224 -39.33 15.02 -15.77
N PRO A 225 -39.32 16.07 -14.89
CA PRO A 225 -38.32 17.14 -14.77
C PRO A 225 -37.97 17.64 -13.35
N ALA A 226 -36.96 18.51 -13.37
CA ALA A 226 -36.45 19.39 -12.34
C ALA A 226 -37.48 20.21 -11.55
N ARG A 227 -37.12 20.55 -10.30
CA ARG A 227 -37.46 21.85 -9.67
C ARG A 227 -36.30 22.36 -8.80
N SER A 228 -35.75 23.49 -9.24
CA SER A 228 -34.93 24.45 -8.50
C SER A 228 -35.81 25.57 -7.92
N ARG A 229 -35.25 26.33 -6.94
CA ARG A 229 -35.72 27.58 -6.25
C ARG A 229 -36.04 27.34 -4.77
N ALA A 230 -35.79 28.23 -3.81
CA ALA A 230 -35.13 29.55 -3.71
C ALA A 230 -35.02 29.80 -2.18
N ALA A 231 -33.86 30.19 -1.64
CA ALA A 231 -33.41 31.57 -1.36
C ALA A 231 -34.30 32.44 -0.46
N ARG A 232 -33.62 33.18 0.46
CA ARG A 232 -34.00 34.37 1.27
C ARG A 232 -34.35 34.07 2.74
N LYS A 233 -33.93 34.84 3.76
CA LYS A 233 -33.41 36.23 3.90
C LYS A 233 -32.81 36.34 5.33
N ALA A 234 -31.62 36.91 5.54
CA ALA A 234 -31.32 38.30 5.95
C ALA A 234 -30.83 38.45 7.41
N ALA A 235 -29.59 38.92 7.55
CA ALA A 235 -29.00 39.62 8.71
C ALA A 235 -29.59 41.07 8.81
N PRO A 236 -29.20 42.02 9.70
CA PRO A 236 -27.94 42.10 10.51
C PRO A 236 -28.04 42.79 11.90
N ALA A 237 -26.96 42.76 12.71
CA ALA A 237 -26.52 43.88 13.58
C ALA A 237 -25.16 43.61 14.28
N ARG A 238 -24.37 44.69 14.42
CA ARG A 238 -23.01 44.88 14.98
C ARG A 238 -23.03 44.93 16.53
N GLU A 239 -22.20 44.15 17.24
CA GLU A 239 -20.91 44.52 17.92
C GLU A 239 -21.08 44.86 19.45
N PRO A 240 -20.03 44.99 20.30
CA PRO A 240 -19.39 43.93 21.10
C PRO A 240 -19.47 44.13 22.64
N ALA A 241 -19.24 43.06 23.45
CA ALA A 241 -18.42 43.04 24.69
C ALA A 241 -18.78 41.93 25.72
N ARG A 242 -17.70 41.37 26.33
CA ARG A 242 -17.56 40.80 27.71
C ARG A 242 -18.12 39.41 28.08
N ARG A 243 -17.14 38.52 28.40
CA ARG A 243 -17.02 37.51 29.49
C ARG A 243 -18.31 36.87 30.07
N SER A 244 -18.42 35.54 29.94
CA SER A 244 -18.71 34.62 31.07
C SER A 244 -18.41 33.15 30.72
N ARG A 245 -17.75 32.44 31.64
CA ARG A 245 -17.71 30.97 31.74
C ARG A 245 -19.13 30.43 31.86
N THR A 246 -19.43 29.26 31.26
CA THR A 246 -20.07 28.09 31.92
C THR A 246 -20.28 26.93 30.94
N SER A 247 -20.01 25.72 31.45
CA SER A 247 -20.64 24.41 31.18
C SER A 247 -20.72 23.84 29.76
N ARG A 248 -19.90 22.81 29.54
CA ARG A 248 -20.09 21.71 28.58
C ARG A 248 -21.39 20.97 28.93
N GLU A 249 -22.37 20.95 28.04
CA GLU A 249 -23.46 19.97 28.05
C GLU A 249 -22.94 18.67 27.40
N GLU A 250 -22.97 17.58 28.18
CA GLU A 250 -22.77 16.22 27.68
C GLU A 250 -24.09 15.68 27.12
N GLU A 251 -24.07 15.14 25.90
CA GLU A 251 -25.22 14.47 25.29
C GLU A 251 -25.66 13.22 26.10
N PRO A 252 -26.98 13.03 26.34
CA PRO A 252 -27.51 11.90 27.11
C PRO A 252 -27.67 10.60 26.29
N GLY A 253 -26.86 10.40 25.25
CA GLY A 253 -26.94 9.22 24.37
C GLY A 253 -25.96 8.09 24.69
N SER A 254 -24.85 8.39 25.37
CA SER A 254 -23.72 7.43 25.51
C SER A 254 -23.95 6.35 26.57
N ARG A 255 -24.61 6.68 27.69
CA ARG A 255 -24.80 5.73 28.81
C ARG A 255 -25.74 4.58 28.46
N ALA A 256 -26.80 4.83 27.71
CA ALA A 256 -27.75 3.79 27.31
C ALA A 256 -27.12 2.78 26.34
N ALA A 257 -26.29 3.26 25.41
CA ALA A 257 -25.58 2.40 24.45
C ALA A 257 -24.57 1.48 25.15
N VAL A 258 -23.86 1.99 26.16
CA VAL A 258 -22.89 1.20 26.95
C VAL A 258 -23.61 0.12 27.77
N VAL A 259 -24.76 0.43 28.37
CA VAL A 259 -25.57 -0.54 29.12
C VAL A 259 -26.10 -1.65 28.22
N LEU A 260 -26.57 -1.31 27.01
CA LEU A 260 -27.02 -2.29 26.01
C LEU A 260 -25.90 -3.20 25.54
N ALA A 261 -24.71 -2.66 25.29
CA ALA A 261 -23.54 -3.44 24.88
C ALA A 261 -23.10 -4.44 25.97
N LEU A 262 -23.11 -4.01 27.25
CA LEU A 262 -22.81 -4.87 28.38
C LEU A 262 -23.84 -5.98 28.56
N ALA A 263 -25.13 -5.68 28.41
CA ALA A 263 -26.19 -6.69 28.48
C ALA A 263 -26.05 -7.75 27.37
N ALA A 264 -25.75 -7.34 26.14
CA ALA A 264 -25.53 -8.25 25.02
C ALA A 264 -24.32 -9.17 25.25
N LEU A 265 -23.23 -8.64 25.84
CA LEU A 265 -22.04 -9.41 26.17
C LEU A 265 -22.33 -10.50 27.22
N VAL A 266 -23.07 -10.17 28.27
CA VAL A 266 -23.44 -11.12 29.33
C VAL A 266 -24.31 -12.25 28.78
N ILE A 267 -25.29 -11.93 27.93
CA ILE A 267 -26.15 -12.94 27.28
C ILE A 267 -25.30 -13.84 26.36
N GLY A 268 -24.40 -13.27 25.57
CA GLY A 268 -23.51 -14.04 24.69
C GLY A 268 -22.61 -15.01 25.46
N LEU A 269 -22.09 -14.59 26.61
CA LEU A 269 -21.29 -15.44 27.50
C LEU A 269 -22.13 -16.56 28.15
N ALA A 270 -23.35 -16.26 28.59
CA ALA A 270 -24.26 -17.26 29.16
C ALA A 270 -24.65 -18.33 28.13
N VAL A 271 -24.96 -17.94 26.89
CA VAL A 271 -25.26 -18.89 25.79
C VAL A 271 -24.04 -19.76 25.47
N ARG A 272 -22.83 -19.19 25.50
CA ARG A 272 -21.60 -19.95 25.28
C ARG A 272 -21.32 -20.93 26.43
N ALA A 273 -21.52 -20.52 27.68
CA ALA A 273 -21.37 -21.37 28.85
C ALA A 273 -22.38 -22.53 28.85
N ALA A 274 -23.63 -22.28 28.44
CA ALA A 274 -24.66 -23.30 28.24
C ALA A 274 -24.25 -24.32 27.16
N ARG A 275 -23.73 -23.84 26.02
CA ARG A 275 -23.25 -24.72 24.94
C ARG A 275 -22.02 -25.55 25.30
N MET A 276 -21.17 -25.05 26.19
CA MET A 276 -20.00 -25.79 26.67
C MET A 276 -20.32 -26.69 27.88
N GLY A 277 -21.60 -26.81 28.29
CA GLY A 277 -22.01 -27.69 29.38
C GLY A 277 -21.50 -27.27 30.76
N VAL A 278 -21.12 -26.00 30.94
CA VAL A 278 -20.50 -25.48 32.17
C VAL A 278 -21.53 -24.90 33.15
N LEU A 279 -22.82 -24.88 32.79
CA LEU A 279 -23.90 -24.49 33.68
C LEU A 279 -24.48 -25.72 34.40
N PRO A 280 -24.32 -25.86 35.72
CA PRO A 280 -25.06 -26.87 36.47
C PRO A 280 -26.54 -26.49 36.49
N PHE A 281 -27.39 -27.45 36.12
CA PHE A 281 -28.83 -27.37 36.26
C PHE A 281 -29.22 -26.94 37.68
N LEU A 282 -30.06 -25.91 37.77
CA LEU A 282 -31.01 -25.67 38.86
C LEU A 282 -32.33 -25.24 38.22
#